data_AF-A0A7R9CEC0-F1
#
_entry.id   AF-A0A7R9CEC0-F1
#
_cell.length_a   1.000
_cell.length_b   1.000
_cell.length_c   1.000
_cell.angle_alpha   90.00
_cell.angle_beta   90.00
_cell.angle_gamma   90.00
#
_symmetry.space_group_name_H-M   'P 1'
#
loop_
_entity.id
_entity.type
_entity.pdbx_description
1 polymer ?
#
loop_
_entity_poly.entity_id
_entity_poly.type
_entity_poly.pdbx_seq_one_letter_code
_entity_poly.pdbx_strand_id
1 'polypeptide(L)'
;MRWLGGREGRKMFEEKESVSGIQQLKSSVQKGIRTKLLDIYPHLDGYVDTILPKKDTYRIVKCHDHIEILVNSTGELLFFRHREGPWVPTLRLLHKYPFILPWEQVDKGAIRFVLSGANIMCPGLTSPGAKMTSVPKGTVVVSFTE
;
A
#
# COMPACT_ATOMS: atom_id res chain seq x y z
N MET A 1 3.37 10.14 2.10
CA MET A 1 2.92 10.40 0.71
C MET A 1 2.18 11.74 0.72
N ARG A 2 2.85 12.80 0.25
CA ARG A 2 2.24 14.13 0.09
C ARG A 2 1.31 14.02 -1.11
N TRP A 3 0.01 13.95 -0.86
CA TRP A 3 -0.97 14.29 -1.89
C TRP A 3 -0.69 15.75 -2.27
N LEU A 4 -0.21 15.96 -3.49
CA LEU A 4 0.17 17.26 -4.01
C LEU A 4 -1.10 18.08 -4.24
N GLY A 5 -1.28 19.14 -3.47
CA GLY A 5 -2.38 20.09 -3.62
C GLY A 5 -2.61 20.85 -2.32
N GLY A 6 -2.30 22.14 -2.32
CA GLY A 6 -2.48 23.00 -1.15
C GLY A 6 -3.93 23.04 -0.69
N ARG A 7 -4.13 23.02 0.63
CA ARG A 7 -5.25 23.53 1.47
C ARG A 7 -6.71 23.60 0.96
N GLU A 8 -7.07 23.02 -0.17
CA GLU A 8 -8.41 23.09 -0.77
C GLU A 8 -8.97 21.68 -0.95
N GLY A 9 -10.06 21.39 -0.23
CA GLY A 9 -10.94 20.23 -0.46
C GLY A 9 -10.29 18.84 -0.37
N ARG A 10 -10.25 18.25 0.82
CA ARG A 10 -10.10 16.78 0.95
C ARG A 10 -11.31 16.11 0.30
N LYS A 11 -11.24 15.76 -0.99
CA LYS A 11 -12.14 14.74 -1.53
C LYS A 11 -11.69 13.39 -1.00
N MET A 12 -12.42 12.89 -0.02
CA MET A 12 -12.22 11.53 0.48
C MET A 12 -12.55 10.56 -0.66
N PHE A 13 -11.82 9.45 -0.75
CA PHE A 13 -12.17 8.40 -1.70
C PHE A 13 -13.56 7.86 -1.35
N GLU A 14 -14.51 8.02 -2.27
CA GLU A 14 -15.84 7.43 -2.17
C GLU A 14 -16.01 6.40 -3.29
N GLU A 15 -16.33 5.16 -2.93
CA GLU A 15 -16.39 4.03 -3.87
C GLU A 15 -17.28 4.33 -5.09
N LYS A 16 -18.45 4.92 -4.86
CA LYS A 16 -19.44 5.21 -5.91
C LYS A 16 -19.00 6.32 -6.86
N GLU A 17 -18.18 7.25 -6.39
CA GLU A 17 -17.78 8.44 -7.17
C GLU A 17 -16.37 8.32 -7.74
N SER A 18 -15.53 7.51 -7.12
CA SER A 18 -14.09 7.47 -7.40
C SER A 18 -13.66 6.28 -8.25
N VAL A 19 -14.56 5.31 -8.51
CA VAL A 19 -14.29 4.15 -9.37
C VAL A 19 -14.70 4.46 -10.80
N SER A 20 -13.73 4.42 -11.72
CA SER A 20 -13.93 4.71 -13.14
C SER A 20 -14.13 3.45 -13.99
N GLY A 21 -13.70 2.28 -13.51
CA GLY A 21 -13.94 1.03 -14.21
C GLY A 21 -13.30 -0.19 -13.53
N ILE A 22 -13.70 -1.38 -13.98
CA ILE A 22 -13.17 -2.65 -13.46
C ILE A 22 -12.68 -3.48 -14.65
N GLN A 23 -11.47 -4.02 -14.54
CA GLN A 23 -10.84 -4.84 -15.55
C GLN A 23 -10.45 -6.21 -14.97
N GLN A 24 -11.00 -7.28 -15.51
CA GLN A 24 -10.55 -8.63 -15.15
C GLN A 24 -9.15 -8.91 -15.73
N LEU A 25 -8.27 -9.46 -14.90
CA LEU A 25 -6.90 -9.76 -15.28
C LEU A 25 -6.80 -11.07 -16.07
N LYS A 26 -6.01 -11.02 -17.15
CA LYS A 26 -5.55 -12.22 -17.87
C LYS A 26 -4.44 -12.89 -17.06
N SER A 27 -4.32 -14.21 -17.21
CA SER A 27 -3.33 -15.03 -16.50
C SER A 27 -1.88 -14.57 -16.73
N SER A 28 -1.54 -14.09 -17.93
CA SER A 28 -0.20 -13.54 -18.23
C SER A 28 0.11 -12.27 -17.41
N VAL A 29 -0.86 -11.37 -17.28
CA VAL A 29 -0.71 -10.13 -16.51
C VAL A 29 -0.60 -10.45 -15.02
N GLN A 30 -1.39 -11.40 -14.52
CA GLN A 30 -1.31 -11.86 -13.13
C GLN A 30 0.07 -12.43 -12.81
N LYS A 31 0.66 -13.26 -13.68
CA LYS A 31 2.04 -13.75 -13.51
C LYS A 31 3.04 -12.60 -13.43
N GLY A 32 2.92 -11.62 -14.33
CA GLY A 32 3.79 -10.44 -14.33
C GLY A 32 3.68 -9.59 -13.05
N ILE A 33 2.47 -9.41 -12.50
CA ILE A 33 2.27 -8.72 -11.22
C ILE A 33 2.93 -9.49 -10.07
N ARG A 34 2.79 -10.83 -10.05
CA ARG A 34 3.40 -11.66 -9.00
C ARG A 34 4.92 -11.59 -9.00
N THR A 35 5.55 -11.65 -10.17
CA THR A 35 7.01 -11.47 -10.29
C THR A 35 7.42 -10.12 -9.71
N LYS A 36 6.76 -9.02 -10.14
CA LYS A 36 7.04 -7.68 -9.61
C LYS A 36 6.87 -7.58 -8.09
N LEU A 37 5.86 -8.26 -7.52
CA LEU A 37 5.63 -8.24 -6.08
C LEU A 37 6.74 -8.98 -5.32
N LEU A 38 7.24 -10.10 -5.85
CA LEU A 38 8.36 -10.83 -5.25
C LEU A 38 9.67 -10.05 -5.36
N ASP A 39 9.86 -9.31 -6.45
CA ASP A 39 11.03 -8.43 -6.62
C ASP A 39 11.04 -7.29 -5.59
N ILE A 40 9.87 -6.69 -5.32
CA ILE A 40 9.74 -5.57 -4.37
C ILE A 40 9.69 -6.07 -2.91
N TYR A 41 9.05 -7.22 -2.67
CA TYR A 41 8.83 -7.79 -1.34
C TYR A 41 9.34 -9.24 -1.28
N PRO A 42 10.66 -9.47 -1.13
CA PRO A 42 11.23 -10.82 -1.12
C PRO A 42 10.66 -11.72 -0.02
N HIS A 43 10.27 -11.15 1.12
CA HIS A 43 9.65 -11.88 2.24
C HIS A 43 8.26 -12.45 1.91
N LEU A 44 7.69 -12.11 0.75
CA LEU A 44 6.40 -12.61 0.28
C LEU A 44 6.49 -14.03 -0.30
N ASP A 45 7.68 -14.53 -0.66
CA ASP A 45 7.86 -15.77 -1.42
C ASP A 45 7.12 -16.99 -0.80
N GLY A 46 7.20 -17.17 0.53
CA GLY A 46 6.50 -18.24 1.23
C GLY A 46 4.98 -18.05 1.39
N TYR A 47 4.46 -16.86 1.12
CA TYR A 47 3.05 -16.50 1.37
C TYR A 47 2.31 -16.08 0.10
N VAL A 48 3.01 -15.92 -1.02
CA VAL A 48 2.44 -15.40 -2.27
C VAL A 48 1.36 -16.31 -2.84
N ASP A 49 1.46 -17.62 -2.66
CA ASP A 49 0.43 -18.57 -3.10
C ASP A 49 -0.82 -18.54 -2.22
N THR A 50 -0.70 -18.11 -0.96
CA THR A 50 -1.83 -17.90 -0.05
C THR A 50 -2.51 -16.55 -0.30
N ILE A 51 -1.72 -15.51 -0.56
CA ILE A 51 -2.22 -14.13 -0.76
C ILE A 51 -2.75 -13.94 -2.19
N LEU A 52 -2.05 -14.49 -3.18
CA LEU A 52 -2.39 -14.42 -4.59
C LEU A 52 -2.46 -15.83 -5.22
N PRO A 53 -3.40 -16.73 -4.88
CA PRO A 53 -3.48 -18.05 -5.50
C PRO A 53 -3.47 -18.06 -7.03
N LYS A 54 -2.74 -19.00 -7.66
CA LYS A 54 -2.59 -19.08 -9.14
C LYS A 54 -3.91 -19.31 -9.89
N LYS A 55 -4.84 -20.02 -9.26
CA LYS A 55 -6.13 -20.41 -9.85
C LYS A 55 -7.24 -19.38 -9.62
N ASP A 56 -6.99 -18.40 -8.76
CA ASP A 56 -8.00 -17.39 -8.44
C ASP A 56 -8.11 -16.35 -9.57
N THR A 57 -9.27 -15.71 -9.63
CA THR A 57 -9.56 -14.65 -10.59
C THR A 57 -9.35 -13.29 -9.94
N TYR A 58 -8.67 -12.40 -10.66
CA TYR A 58 -8.31 -11.07 -10.17
C TYR A 58 -8.89 -9.98 -11.04
N ARG A 59 -9.20 -8.86 -10.41
CA ARG A 59 -9.69 -7.64 -11.05
C ARG A 59 -8.82 -6.47 -10.64
N ILE A 60 -8.61 -5.55 -11.59
CA ILE A 60 -8.09 -4.22 -11.30
C ILE A 60 -9.28 -3.27 -11.28
N VAL A 61 -9.52 -2.65 -10.12
CA VAL A 61 -10.42 -1.52 -9.98
C VAL A 61 -9.62 -0.27 -10.32
N LYS A 62 -10.02 0.43 -11.37
CA LYS A 62 -9.45 1.71 -11.78
C LYS A 62 -10.23 2.81 -11.09
N CYS A 63 -9.49 3.73 -10.49
CA CYS A 63 -10.03 4.85 -9.76
C CYS A 63 -9.59 6.17 -10.40
N HIS A 64 -10.17 7.27 -9.93
CA HIS A 64 -9.67 8.61 -10.23
C HIS A 64 -8.22 8.79 -9.76
N ASP A 65 -7.56 9.82 -10.28
CA ASP A 65 -6.14 10.10 -10.03
C ASP A 65 -5.18 8.97 -10.45
N HIS A 66 -5.58 8.10 -11.39
CA HIS A 66 -4.76 6.98 -11.87
C HIS A 66 -4.35 5.99 -10.78
N ILE A 67 -5.25 5.76 -9.82
CA ILE A 67 -5.08 4.71 -8.82
C ILE A 67 -5.65 3.41 -9.38
N GLU A 68 -4.93 2.33 -9.17
CA GLU A 68 -5.35 0.98 -9.52
C GLU A 68 -5.28 0.09 -8.30
N ILE A 69 -6.35 -0.66 -8.02
CA ILE A 69 -6.45 -1.55 -6.88
C ILE A 69 -6.63 -2.98 -7.37
N LEU A 70 -5.78 -3.89 -6.91
CA LEU A 70 -5.85 -5.32 -7.17
C LEU A 70 -6.80 -5.98 -6.17
N VAL A 71 -7.84 -6.62 -6.71
CA VAL A 71 -8.92 -7.25 -5.96
C VAL A 71 -9.04 -8.71 -6.38
N ASN A 72 -9.22 -9.62 -5.41
CA ASN A 72 -9.44 -11.03 -5.67
C ASN A 72 -10.93 -11.34 -5.99
N SER A 73 -11.26 -12.62 -6.15
CA SER A 73 -12.63 -13.06 -6.44
C SER A 73 -13.59 -12.79 -5.28
N THR A 74 -13.12 -12.88 -4.04
CA THR A 74 -13.92 -12.66 -2.82
C THR A 74 -14.16 -11.18 -2.52
N GLY A 75 -13.48 -10.27 -3.21
CA GLY A 75 -13.61 -8.82 -3.03
C GLY A 75 -12.60 -8.20 -2.06
N GLU A 76 -11.61 -8.97 -1.57
CA GLU A 76 -10.53 -8.42 -0.75
C GLU A 76 -9.58 -7.55 -1.60
N LEU A 77 -9.29 -6.36 -1.07
CA LEU A 77 -8.32 -5.42 -1.63
C LEU A 77 -6.90 -5.80 -1.18
N LEU A 78 -6.06 -6.23 -2.12
CA LEU A 78 -4.74 -6.78 -1.80
C LEU A 78 -3.64 -5.73 -1.90
N PHE A 79 -3.49 -5.15 -3.09
CA PHE A 79 -2.46 -4.15 -3.39
C PHE A 79 -3.07 -3.00 -4.17
N PHE A 80 -2.45 -1.82 -4.08
CA PHE A 80 -2.79 -0.69 -4.93
C PHE A 80 -1.51 -0.07 -5.50
N ARG A 81 -1.64 0.62 -6.62
CA ARG A 81 -0.57 1.45 -7.17
C ARG A 81 -1.15 2.76 -7.67
N HIS A 82 -0.29 3.77 -7.72
CA HIS A 82 -0.61 5.06 -8.32
C HIS A 82 0.23 5.21 -9.58
N ARG A 83 -0.42 5.38 -10.74
CA ARG A 83 0.21 5.38 -12.07
C ARG A 83 1.11 4.14 -12.25
N GLU A 84 2.35 4.34 -12.68
CA GLU A 84 3.37 3.29 -12.85
C GLU A 84 4.26 3.11 -11.61
N GLY A 85 3.80 3.58 -10.45
CA GLY A 85 4.50 3.38 -9.18
C GLY A 85 4.53 1.90 -8.72
N PRO A 86 5.27 1.63 -7.64
CA PRO A 86 5.31 0.29 -7.04
C PRO A 86 3.94 -0.12 -6.51
N TRP A 87 3.68 -1.43 -6.50
CA TRP A 87 2.53 -1.98 -5.80
C TRP A 87 2.73 -1.86 -4.29
N VAL A 88 1.75 -1.28 -3.61
CA VAL A 88 1.75 -1.09 -2.15
C VAL A 88 0.65 -1.97 -1.55
N PRO A 89 0.94 -2.77 -0.51
CA PRO A 89 -0.09 -3.59 0.15
C PRO A 89 -1.12 -2.70 0.84
N THR A 90 -2.37 -3.16 0.91
CA THR A 90 -3.37 -2.49 1.75
C THR A 90 -3.05 -2.70 3.24
N LEU A 91 -3.49 -1.77 4.10
CA LEU A 91 -3.32 -1.91 5.55
C LEU A 91 -3.94 -3.22 6.08
N ARG A 92 -5.06 -3.67 5.50
CA ARG A 92 -5.70 -4.95 5.85
C ARG A 92 -4.80 -6.15 5.55
N LEU A 93 -4.16 -6.16 4.38
CA LEU A 93 -3.21 -7.22 4.03
C LEU A 93 -1.99 -7.18 4.95
N LEU A 94 -1.48 -5.98 5.20
CA LEU A 94 -0.31 -5.75 6.03
C LEU A 94 -0.53 -6.14 7.50
N HIS A 95 -1.73 -5.93 8.05
CA HIS A 95 -2.07 -6.40 9.41
C HIS A 95 -2.06 -7.94 9.51
N LYS A 96 -2.39 -8.67 8.43
CA LYS A 96 -2.27 -10.13 8.38
C LYS A 96 -0.81 -10.59 8.22
N TYR A 97 0.00 -9.82 7.50
CA TYR A 97 1.39 -10.16 7.17
C TYR A 97 2.33 -8.96 7.42
N PRO A 98 2.62 -8.60 8.69
CA PRO A 98 3.35 -7.37 9.02
C PRO A 98 4.82 -7.40 8.57
N PHE A 99 5.38 -8.59 8.37
CA PHE A 99 6.78 -8.80 7.99
C PHE A 99 7.11 -8.48 6.52
N ILE A 100 6.11 -8.17 5.68
CA ILE A 100 6.34 -7.89 4.25
C ILE A 100 6.97 -6.50 4.01
N LEU A 101 6.85 -5.58 4.97
CA LEU A 101 7.42 -4.24 4.91
C LEU A 101 8.33 -3.97 6.12
N PRO A 102 9.44 -3.26 5.92
CA PRO A 102 10.20 -2.69 7.04
C PRO A 102 9.34 -1.68 7.80
N TRP A 103 9.47 -1.68 9.12
CA TRP A 103 8.69 -0.85 10.03
C TRP A 103 9.48 0.36 10.53
N GLU A 104 8.75 1.44 10.73
CA GLU A 104 9.20 2.72 11.28
C GLU A 104 8.30 3.06 12.47
N GLN A 105 8.87 3.22 13.66
CA GLN A 105 8.12 3.64 14.84
C GLN A 105 8.15 5.16 14.96
N VAL A 106 6.97 5.78 14.90
CA VAL A 106 6.83 7.24 15.07
C VAL A 106 6.52 7.60 16.52
N ASP A 107 6.91 8.82 16.90
CA ASP A 107 6.59 9.40 18.19
C ASP A 107 5.06 9.51 18.43
N LYS A 108 4.63 9.41 19.69
CA LYS A 108 3.23 9.55 20.11
C LYS A 108 2.61 10.89 19.67
N GLY A 109 3.40 11.97 19.66
CA GLY A 109 2.95 13.28 19.19
C GLY A 109 2.56 13.31 17.70
N ALA A 110 3.09 12.38 16.89
CA ALA A 110 2.86 12.33 15.45
C ALA A 110 1.57 11.58 15.06
N ILE A 111 1.05 10.70 15.93
CA ILE A 111 -0.05 9.76 15.62
C ILE A 111 -1.27 10.46 15.02
N ARG A 112 -1.75 11.52 15.69
CA ARG A 112 -2.93 12.28 15.25
C ARG A 112 -2.76 12.84 13.83
N PHE A 113 -1.55 13.29 13.50
CA PHE A 113 -1.24 13.87 12.20
C PHE A 113 -1.12 12.80 11.13
N VAL A 114 -0.48 11.66 11.44
CA VAL A 114 -0.38 10.51 10.53
C VAL A 114 -1.77 9.95 10.18
N LEU A 115 -2.64 9.76 11.18
CA LEU A 115 -4.03 9.34 10.95
C LEU A 115 -4.85 10.34 10.13
N SER A 116 -4.45 11.62 10.16
CA SER A 116 -5.04 12.67 9.31
C SER A 116 -4.45 12.72 7.90
N GLY A 117 -3.51 11.82 7.55
CA GLY A 117 -2.85 11.75 6.25
C GLY A 117 -1.62 12.67 6.11
N ALA A 118 -1.11 13.24 7.21
CA ALA A 118 0.09 14.06 7.17
C ALA A 118 1.34 13.21 6.90
N ASN A 119 2.35 13.82 6.29
CA ASN A 119 3.66 13.18 6.17
C ASN A 119 4.37 13.18 7.53
N ILE A 120 5.15 12.12 7.77
CA ILE A 120 6.04 12.03 8.92
C ILE A 120 7.28 12.87 8.60
N MET A 121 7.57 13.84 9.46
CA MET A 121 8.76 14.68 9.38
C MET A 121 9.90 14.04 10.16
N CYS A 122 11.16 14.30 9.79
CA CYS A 122 12.34 13.68 10.42
C CYS A 122 12.34 13.70 11.96
N PRO A 123 11.97 14.81 12.64
CA PRO A 123 11.93 14.83 14.11
C PRO A 123 10.98 13.80 14.74
N GLY A 124 9.94 13.38 14.00
CA GLY A 124 9.01 12.34 14.45
C GLY A 124 9.57 10.91 14.36
N LEU A 125 10.73 10.73 13.73
CA LEU A 125 11.46 9.47 13.60
C LEU A 125 12.81 9.45 14.33
N THR A 126 13.28 10.60 14.81
CA THR A 126 14.56 10.74 15.55
C THR A 126 14.36 11.12 17.01
N SER A 127 13.12 11.12 17.50
CA SER A 127 12.83 11.36 18.91
C SER A 127 13.18 10.13 19.77
N PRO A 128 13.30 10.27 21.10
CA PRO A 128 13.60 9.13 21.99
C PRO A 128 12.58 7.99 21.94
N GLY A 129 11.32 8.29 21.56
CA GLY A 129 10.25 7.30 21.42
C GLY A 129 10.12 6.69 20.02
N ALA A 130 10.94 7.15 19.07
CA ALA A 130 10.93 6.65 17.70
C ALA A 130 12.03 5.59 17.48
N LYS A 131 11.79 4.69 16.53
CA LYS A 131 12.77 3.70 16.09
C LYS A 131 12.72 3.60 14.58
N MET A 132 13.88 3.77 13.96
CA MET A 132 14.02 3.76 12.51
C MET A 132 14.74 2.51 12.04
N THR A 133 14.27 1.93 10.93
CA THR A 133 14.97 0.86 10.24
C THR A 133 15.78 1.47 9.10
N SER A 134 17.06 1.11 8.97
CA SER A 134 17.87 1.63 7.85
C SER A 134 17.37 1.04 6.53
N VAL A 135 16.77 1.89 5.69
CA VAL A 135 16.25 1.51 4.37
C VAL A 135 16.67 2.53 3.29
N PRO A 136 16.88 2.10 2.04
CA PRO A 136 17.16 3.00 0.93
C PRO A 136 16.04 4.01 0.66
N LYS A 137 16.39 5.15 0.08
CA LYS A 137 15.41 6.13 -0.39
C LYS A 137 14.49 5.51 -1.45
N GLY A 138 13.18 5.68 -1.26
CA GLY A 138 12.16 5.17 -2.18
C GLY A 138 11.57 3.82 -1.76
N THR A 139 12.11 3.18 -0.71
CA THR A 139 11.52 1.99 -0.11
C THR A 139 10.16 2.30 0.50
N VAL A 140 9.18 1.44 0.24
CA VAL A 140 7.88 1.48 0.91
C VAL A 140 8.08 0.97 2.34
N VAL A 141 7.62 1.74 3.31
CA VAL A 141 7.72 1.44 4.75
C VAL A 141 6.34 1.48 5.39
N VAL A 142 6.20 0.79 6.51
CA VAL A 142 5.01 0.89 7.36
C VAL A 142 5.34 1.66 8.63
N SER A 143 4.48 2.62 8.97
CA SER A 143 4.57 3.33 10.24
C SER A 143 3.78 2.58 11.31
N PHE A 144 4.44 2.22 12.41
CA PHE A 144 3.81 1.68 13.61
C PHE A 144 3.92 2.65 14.77
N THR A 145 3.05 2.46 15.76
CA THR A 145 2.98 3.27 16.98
C THR A 145 2.66 2.33 18.13
N GLU A 146 3.31 2.51 19.28
CA GLU A 146 3.01 1.82 20.54
C GLU A 146 2.22 2.74 21.50
#